data_AF-A0A936DCD4-F1
#
_entry.id   AF-A0A936DCD4-F1
#
_cell.length_a   1.000
_cell.length_b   1.000
_cell.length_c   1.000
_cell.angle_alpha   90.00
_cell.angle_beta   90.00
_cell.angle_gamma   90.00
#
_symmetry.space_group_name_H-M   'P 1'
#
loop_
_entity.id
_entity.type
_entity.pdbx_description
1 polymer ?
#
loop_
_entity_poly.entity_id
_entity_poly.type
_entity_poly.pdbx_seq_one_letter_code
_entity_poly.pdbx_strand_id
1 'polypeptide(L)'
;MEKHLATALERLELAAAAGQKAVAVRLRDGKKLAVAVKRLAKRKGALVKRKKVASRRARKSPSGETRRALKSAIRELTTTTAALAKAKAAKASHATEYAALRTAHRRAAGYARAIAQVDRALRRK
;
A
#
# COMPACT_ATOMS: atom_id res chain seq x y z
N MET A 1 29.03 -28.12 -16.72
CA MET A 1 28.43 -26.81 -17.06
C MET A 1 26.93 -26.90 -17.36
N GLU A 2 26.45 -27.90 -18.11
CA GLU A 2 25.03 -28.03 -18.47
C GLU A 2 24.06 -28.10 -17.29
N LYS A 3 24.40 -28.83 -16.21
CA LYS A 3 23.58 -28.88 -14.98
C LYS A 3 23.40 -27.52 -14.30
N HIS A 4 24.42 -26.65 -14.35
CA HIS A 4 24.34 -25.32 -13.74
C HIS A 4 23.47 -24.37 -14.57
N LEU A 5 23.48 -24.51 -15.88
CA LEU A 5 22.59 -23.79 -16.80
C LEU A 5 21.13 -24.20 -16.59
N ALA A 6 20.83 -25.50 -16.60
CA ALA A 6 19.47 -25.99 -16.36
C ALA A 6 18.91 -25.52 -15.00
N THR A 7 19.72 -25.60 -13.93
CA THR A 7 19.35 -25.10 -12.60
C THR A 7 19.10 -23.58 -12.59
N ALA A 8 19.88 -22.80 -13.35
CA ALA A 8 19.71 -21.35 -13.44
C ALA A 8 18.40 -20.97 -14.16
N LEU A 9 18.01 -21.73 -15.20
CA LEU A 9 16.76 -21.51 -15.92
C LEU A 9 15.55 -21.82 -15.06
N GLU A 10 15.55 -22.95 -14.37
CA GLU A 10 14.49 -23.32 -13.44
C GLU A 10 14.32 -22.27 -12.34
N ARG A 11 15.42 -21.79 -11.77
CA ARG A 11 15.41 -20.69 -10.79
C ARG A 11 14.85 -19.38 -11.36
N LEU A 12 15.15 -19.07 -12.62
CA LEU A 12 14.63 -17.87 -13.29
C LEU A 12 13.11 -17.96 -13.52
N GLU A 13 12.62 -19.11 -13.95
CA GLU A 13 11.19 -19.37 -14.13
C GLU A 13 10.42 -19.27 -12.81
N LEU A 14 10.96 -19.90 -11.75
CA LEU A 14 10.42 -19.80 -10.39
C LEU A 14 10.41 -18.35 -9.91
N ALA A 15 11.49 -17.59 -10.13
CA ALA A 15 11.57 -16.18 -9.77
C ALA A 15 10.57 -15.32 -10.56
N ALA A 16 10.35 -15.60 -11.85
CA ALA A 16 9.38 -14.90 -12.67
C ALA A 16 7.94 -15.15 -12.18
N ALA A 17 7.59 -16.40 -11.89
CA ALA A 17 6.28 -16.78 -11.35
C ALA A 17 6.03 -16.21 -9.95
N ALA A 18 7.04 -16.26 -9.06
CA ALA A 18 6.97 -15.65 -7.74
C ALA A 18 6.80 -14.12 -7.83
N GLY A 19 7.55 -13.47 -8.74
CA GLY A 19 7.42 -12.05 -9.02
C GLY A 19 6.02 -11.64 -9.47
N GLN A 20 5.40 -12.43 -10.35
CA GLN A 20 4.03 -12.17 -10.81
C GLN A 20 3.01 -12.25 -9.66
N LYS A 21 3.12 -13.28 -8.80
CA LYS A 21 2.29 -13.42 -7.60
C LYS A 21 2.49 -12.25 -6.65
N ALA A 22 3.73 -11.85 -6.40
CA ALA A 22 4.07 -10.72 -5.53
C ALA A 22 3.48 -9.39 -6.06
N VAL A 23 3.57 -9.12 -7.38
CA VAL A 23 2.95 -7.96 -8.01
C VAL A 23 1.43 -7.97 -7.82
N ALA A 24 0.77 -9.11 -7.99
CA ALA A 24 -0.68 -9.21 -7.80
C ALA A 24 -1.10 -8.95 -6.34
N VAL A 25 -0.37 -9.49 -5.36
CA VAL A 25 -0.62 -9.25 -3.93
C VAL A 25 -0.43 -7.78 -3.58
N ARG A 26 0.72 -7.19 -3.95
CA ARG A 26 1.01 -5.78 -3.65
C ARG A 26 0.04 -4.83 -4.35
N LEU A 27 -0.48 -5.16 -5.52
CA LEU A 27 -1.56 -4.38 -6.13
C LEU A 27 -2.81 -4.32 -5.24
N ARG A 28 -3.20 -5.44 -4.61
CA ARG A 28 -4.35 -5.50 -3.70
C ARG A 28 -4.09 -4.70 -2.43
N ASP A 29 -2.87 -4.78 -1.89
CA ASP A 29 -2.51 -4.04 -0.68
C ASP A 29 -2.48 -2.52 -0.93
N GLY A 30 -1.99 -2.08 -2.09
CA GLY A 30 -2.11 -0.69 -2.53
C GLY A 30 -3.55 -0.19 -2.56
N LYS A 31 -4.50 -1.01 -3.02
CA LYS A 31 -5.95 -0.68 -2.98
C LYS A 31 -6.46 -0.56 -1.55
N LYS A 32 -6.10 -1.49 -0.66
CA LYS A 32 -6.49 -1.43 0.77
C LYS A 32 -5.97 -0.16 1.44
N LEU A 33 -4.71 0.21 1.19
CA LEU A 33 -4.11 1.44 1.71
C LEU A 33 -4.84 2.69 1.20
N ALA A 34 -5.20 2.73 -0.09
CA ALA A 34 -5.97 3.83 -0.65
C ALA A 34 -7.36 3.97 0.01
N VAL A 35 -8.06 2.85 0.23
CA VAL A 35 -9.35 2.84 0.95
C VAL A 35 -9.18 3.33 2.39
N ALA A 36 -8.14 2.88 3.10
CA ALA A 36 -7.86 3.30 4.46
C ALA A 36 -7.61 4.81 4.56
N VAL A 37 -6.81 5.38 3.65
CA VAL A 37 -6.57 6.83 3.56
C VAL A 37 -7.88 7.59 3.31
N LYS A 38 -8.71 7.14 2.35
CA LYS A 38 -10.00 7.78 2.05
C LYS A 38 -10.94 7.74 3.27
N ARG A 39 -11.03 6.60 3.95
CA ARG A 39 -11.86 6.44 5.16
C ARG A 39 -11.40 7.36 6.28
N LEU A 40 -10.11 7.41 6.57
CA LEU A 40 -9.55 8.27 7.61
C LEU A 40 -9.69 9.76 7.29
N ALA A 41 -9.55 10.15 6.02
CA ALA A 41 -9.79 11.52 5.58
C ALA A 41 -11.26 11.94 5.79
N LYS A 42 -12.22 11.08 5.42
CA LYS A 42 -13.65 11.32 5.68
C LYS A 42 -13.93 11.43 7.18
N ARG A 43 -13.39 10.51 8.00
CA ARG A 43 -13.54 10.54 9.46
C ARG A 43 -12.96 11.83 10.07
N LYS A 44 -11.78 12.27 9.63
CA LYS A 44 -11.20 13.56 10.04
C LYS A 44 -12.15 14.72 9.75
N GLY A 45 -12.74 14.77 8.55
CA GLY A 45 -13.72 15.79 8.19
C GLY A 45 -14.94 15.82 9.12
N ALA A 46 -15.50 14.65 9.43
CA ALA A 46 -16.62 14.53 10.37
C ALA A 46 -16.24 14.98 11.80
N LEU A 47 -15.06 14.60 12.28
CA LEU A 47 -14.57 14.97 13.60
C LEU A 47 -14.27 16.47 13.74
N VAL A 48 -13.80 17.12 12.67
CA VAL A 48 -13.67 18.59 12.65
C VAL A 48 -15.03 19.26 12.87
N LYS A 49 -16.08 18.79 12.19
CA LYS A 49 -17.45 19.30 12.41
C LYS A 49 -17.92 19.04 13.84
N ARG A 50 -17.73 17.82 14.36
CA ARG A 50 -18.08 17.43 15.74
C ARG A 50 -17.37 18.31 16.78
N LYS A 51 -16.07 18.56 16.62
CA LYS A 51 -15.29 19.49 17.47
C LYS A 51 -15.89 20.90 17.45
N LYS A 52 -16.23 21.43 16.27
CA LYS A 52 -16.84 22.77 16.14
C LYS A 52 -18.16 22.85 16.90
N VAL A 53 -19.04 21.86 16.76
CA VAL A 53 -20.33 21.80 17.47
C VAL A 53 -20.12 21.68 18.98
N ALA A 54 -19.26 20.77 19.43
CA ALA A 54 -18.96 20.59 20.85
C ALA A 54 -18.36 21.86 21.48
N SER A 55 -17.48 22.57 20.75
CA SER A 55 -16.91 23.85 21.18
C SER A 55 -17.98 24.93 21.34
N ARG A 56 -18.90 25.05 20.36
CA ARG A 56 -20.03 25.98 20.46
C ARG A 56 -20.92 25.67 21.66
N ARG A 57 -21.23 24.39 21.90
CA ARG A 57 -22.05 23.97 23.06
C ARG A 57 -21.35 24.25 24.39
N ALA A 58 -20.06 23.94 24.50
CA ALA A 58 -19.27 24.20 25.72
C ALA A 58 -19.15 25.70 26.04
N ARG A 59 -19.22 26.59 25.03
CA ARG A 59 -19.27 28.04 25.22
C ARG A 59 -20.65 28.54 25.63
N LYS A 60 -21.72 28.03 25.00
CA LYS A 60 -23.10 28.46 25.27
C LYS A 60 -23.66 27.94 26.59
N SER A 61 -23.35 26.70 26.93
CA SER A 61 -23.86 26.01 28.13
C SER A 61 -22.71 25.24 28.79
N PRO A 62 -21.86 25.93 29.56
CA PRO A 62 -20.71 25.31 30.19
C PRO A 62 -21.15 24.31 31.27
N SER A 63 -20.84 23.04 31.06
CA SER A 63 -21.11 21.98 32.04
C SER A 63 -19.98 20.95 32.01
N GLY A 64 -19.92 20.08 33.00
CA GLY A 64 -18.97 18.96 33.02
C GLY A 64 -19.10 18.08 31.76
N GLU A 65 -20.33 17.85 31.30
CA GLU A 65 -20.63 17.06 30.11
C GLU A 65 -20.16 17.74 28.82
N THR A 66 -20.45 19.04 28.63
CA THR A 66 -20.04 19.75 27.41
C THR A 66 -18.52 19.87 27.29
N ARG A 67 -17.82 20.02 28.43
CA ARG A 67 -16.35 19.96 28.49
C ARG A 67 -15.81 18.57 28.15
N ARG A 68 -16.41 17.50 28.67
CA ARG A 68 -16.02 16.10 28.35
C ARG A 68 -16.23 15.79 26.87
N ALA A 69 -17.36 16.18 26.30
CA ALA A 69 -17.66 16.01 24.88
C ALA A 69 -16.64 16.74 23.98
N LEU A 70 -16.25 17.97 24.34
CA LEU A 70 -15.21 18.70 23.61
C LEU A 70 -13.84 18.01 23.70
N LYS A 71 -13.43 17.58 24.90
CA LYS A 71 -12.16 16.85 25.10
C LYS A 71 -12.13 15.54 24.30
N SER A 72 -13.22 14.77 24.31
CA SER A 72 -13.37 13.56 23.50
C SER A 72 -13.22 13.85 21.99
N ALA A 73 -13.93 14.85 21.47
CA ALA A 73 -13.83 15.22 20.06
C ALA A 73 -12.41 15.67 19.66
N ILE A 74 -11.69 16.36 20.55
CA ILE A 74 -10.29 16.73 20.33
C ILE A 74 -9.39 15.49 20.28
N ARG A 75 -9.51 14.57 21.26
CA ARG A 75 -8.73 13.33 21.31
C ARG A 75 -8.97 12.43 20.09
N GLU A 76 -10.22 12.28 19.67
CA GLU A 76 -10.55 11.51 18.46
C GLU A 76 -9.96 12.16 17.19
N LEU A 77 -9.97 13.50 17.12
CA LEU A 77 -9.41 14.22 15.97
C LEU A 77 -7.88 14.10 15.90
N THR A 78 -7.18 14.19 17.03
CA THR A 78 -5.71 14.05 17.08
C THR A 78 -5.28 12.64 16.69
N THR A 79 -5.90 11.62 17.29
CA THR A 79 -5.65 10.20 16.97
C THR A 79 -5.93 9.90 15.49
N THR A 80 -7.06 10.36 14.95
CA THR A 80 -7.41 10.17 13.53
C THR A 80 -6.43 10.89 12.60
N THR A 81 -5.94 12.07 12.99
CA THR A 81 -4.96 12.83 12.19
C THR A 81 -3.62 12.11 12.14
N ALA A 82 -3.14 11.60 13.28
CA ALA A 82 -1.91 10.80 13.34
C ALA A 82 -2.04 9.51 12.52
N ALA A 83 -3.16 8.80 12.64
CA ALA A 83 -3.42 7.60 11.85
C ALA A 83 -3.47 7.89 10.33
N LEU A 84 -4.08 9.00 9.93
CA LEU A 84 -4.11 9.42 8.53
C LEU A 84 -2.71 9.72 7.99
N ALA A 85 -1.85 10.38 8.78
CA ALA A 85 -0.47 10.65 8.39
C ALA A 85 0.32 9.35 8.18
N LYS A 86 0.22 8.40 9.12
CA LYS A 86 0.83 7.06 9.00
C LYS A 86 0.31 6.31 7.77
N ALA A 87 -0.98 6.33 7.52
CA ALA A 87 -1.57 5.65 6.35
C ALA A 87 -1.11 6.28 5.01
N LYS A 88 -0.94 7.60 4.95
CA LYS A 88 -0.37 8.28 3.78
C LYS A 88 1.10 7.90 3.55
N ALA A 89 1.90 7.87 4.61
CA ALA A 89 3.30 7.45 4.54
C ALA A 89 3.42 5.99 4.05
N ALA A 90 2.63 5.08 4.64
CA ALA A 90 2.58 3.68 4.21
C ALA A 90 2.15 3.53 2.74
N LYS A 91 1.16 4.30 2.28
CA LYS A 91 0.75 4.31 0.87
C LYS A 91 1.90 4.78 -0.05
N ALA A 92 2.65 5.80 0.36
CA ALA A 92 3.76 6.32 -0.43
C ALA A 92 4.92 5.32 -0.53
N SER A 93 5.36 4.73 0.59
CA SER A 93 6.40 3.68 0.59
C SER A 93 5.94 2.44 -0.19
N HIS A 94 4.68 2.03 -0.05
CA HIS A 94 4.14 0.94 -0.87
C HIS A 94 4.20 1.27 -2.37
N ALA A 95 3.93 2.51 -2.78
CA ALA A 95 3.97 2.89 -4.19
C ALA A 95 5.38 2.80 -4.78
N THR A 96 6.40 3.21 -4.03
CA THR A 96 7.81 3.11 -4.46
C THR A 96 8.26 1.66 -4.56
N GLU A 97 7.99 0.85 -3.53
CA GLU A 97 8.30 -0.59 -3.53
C GLU A 97 7.59 -1.33 -4.67
N TYR A 98 6.31 -1.03 -4.90
CA TYR A 98 5.53 -1.66 -5.96
C TYR A 98 6.08 -1.33 -7.36
N ALA A 99 6.49 -0.08 -7.58
CA ALA A 99 7.11 0.34 -8.84
C ALA A 99 8.45 -0.37 -9.08
N ALA A 100 9.29 -0.49 -8.04
CA ALA A 100 10.55 -1.23 -8.10
C ALA A 100 10.31 -2.72 -8.40
N LEU A 101 9.41 -3.37 -7.68
CA LEU A 101 9.04 -4.77 -7.87
C LEU A 101 8.52 -5.03 -9.29
N ARG A 102 7.65 -4.16 -9.80
CA ARG A 102 7.10 -4.27 -11.16
C ARG A 102 8.19 -4.17 -12.21
N THR A 103 9.15 -3.26 -12.03
CA THR A 103 10.29 -3.09 -12.94
C THR A 103 11.20 -4.32 -12.92
N ALA A 104 11.54 -4.82 -11.73
CA ALA A 104 12.35 -6.03 -11.58
C ALA A 104 11.68 -7.26 -12.22
N HIS A 105 10.39 -7.45 -11.97
CA HIS A 105 9.61 -8.54 -12.56
C HIS A 105 9.59 -8.46 -14.10
N ARG A 106 9.40 -7.26 -14.68
CA ARG A 106 9.45 -7.07 -16.15
C ARG A 106 10.80 -7.47 -16.74
N ARG A 107 11.91 -7.11 -16.07
CA ARG A 107 13.26 -7.50 -16.51
C ARG A 107 13.45 -9.02 -16.46
N ALA A 108 13.11 -9.64 -15.33
CA ALA A 108 13.20 -11.10 -15.17
C ALA A 108 12.37 -11.86 -16.23
N ALA A 109 11.13 -11.41 -16.47
CA ALA A 109 10.28 -11.98 -17.51
C ALA A 109 10.85 -11.78 -18.93
N GLY A 110 11.50 -10.64 -19.19
CA GLY A 110 12.22 -10.38 -20.44
C GLY A 110 13.37 -11.36 -20.66
N TYR A 111 14.21 -11.56 -19.65
CA TYR A 111 15.31 -12.53 -19.72
C TYR A 111 14.81 -13.96 -19.94
N ALA A 112 13.78 -14.39 -19.19
CA ALA A 112 13.19 -15.71 -19.37
C ALA A 112 12.70 -15.94 -20.80
N ARG A 113 12.05 -14.93 -21.41
CA ARG A 113 11.60 -15.01 -22.82
C ARG A 113 12.75 -15.07 -23.81
N ALA A 114 13.78 -14.23 -23.63
CA ALA A 114 14.93 -14.22 -24.52
C ALA A 114 15.66 -15.57 -24.51
N ILE A 115 15.84 -16.17 -23.33
CA ILE A 115 16.46 -17.49 -23.21
C ILE A 115 15.58 -18.55 -23.87
N ALA A 116 14.27 -18.57 -23.61
CA ALA A 116 13.36 -19.50 -24.28
C ALA A 116 13.37 -19.38 -25.82
N GLN A 117 13.56 -18.17 -26.35
CA GLN A 117 13.71 -17.95 -27.80
C GLN A 117 15.04 -18.52 -28.33
N VAL A 118 16.15 -18.27 -27.62
CA VAL A 118 17.46 -18.81 -27.98
C VAL A 118 17.46 -20.34 -27.94
N ASP A 119 16.92 -20.94 -26.88
CA ASP A 119 16.81 -22.40 -26.75
C ASP A 119 16.01 -23.02 -27.91
N ARG A 120 14.91 -22.39 -28.31
CA ARG A 120 14.10 -22.84 -29.46
C ARG A 120 14.87 -22.72 -30.77
N ALA A 121 15.66 -21.67 -30.95
CA ALA A 121 16.46 -21.47 -32.15
C ALA A 121 17.60 -22.49 -32.25
N LEU A 122 18.24 -22.81 -31.13
CA LEU A 122 19.30 -23.82 -31.06
C LEU A 122 18.78 -25.23 -31.32
N ARG A 123 17.60 -25.60 -30.81
CA ARG A 123 16.98 -26.92 -31.04
C ARG A 123 16.41 -27.12 -32.45
N ARG A 124 16.36 -26.06 -33.26
CA ARG A 124 15.90 -26.09 -34.67
C ARG A 124 17.06 -26.26 -35.66
N LYS A 125 18.31 -26.13 -35.20
CA LYS A 125 19.51 -26.55 -35.94
C LYS A 125 19.84 -27.98 -35.60
#